data_AF-A0A2V5KEA4-F1
#
_entry.id   AF-A0A2V5KEA4-F1
#
_cell.length_a   1.000
_cell.length_b   1.000
_cell.length_c   1.000
_cell.angle_alpha   90.00
_cell.angle_beta   90.00
_cell.angle_gamma   90.00
#
_symmetry.space_group_name_H-M   'P 1'
#
loop_
_entity.id
_entity.type
_entity.pdbx_description
1 polymer ?
#
loop_
_entity_poly.entity_id
_entity_poly.type
_entity_poly.pdbx_seq_one_letter_code
_entity_poly.pdbx_strand_id
1 'polypeptide(L)'
;KWRDYSLLKIDRGPYVLNAIRAENFEVNRQLKKIGKPVDRTEWGMTPPTVNAYYNPNMNEIVFPAGILQPPFFYANADDAINYGGIVAVIGHEMTHGFDDQGRQFDAVGNLRDWWSPESAAKFKERSKAVVQQYSEYEPLPGLHVNGELTQGENIADIGGVKLAYAALQKALAGKPQEKIDGLTPEQRFFLSFATIWKSKQRDEDLKLRLNTDPHSPARYRVDGPLSDIPEFAKAFNLPDTCPMVRPPDKRVNIW
;
A
#
# COMPACT_ATOMS: atom_id res chain seq x y z
N LYS A 1 -22.89 -2.55 9.72
CA LYS A 1 -24.31 -2.08 9.73
C LYS A 1 -24.59 -1.42 8.39
N TRP A 2 -25.74 -1.66 7.76
CA TRP A 2 -26.06 -1.02 6.47
C TRP A 2 -26.40 0.46 6.64
N ARG A 3 -26.05 1.29 5.66
CA ARG A 3 -26.42 2.71 5.63
C ARG A 3 -27.92 2.81 5.34
N ASP A 4 -28.63 3.58 6.15
CA ASP A 4 -30.05 3.88 5.91
C ASP A 4 -30.17 5.01 4.88
N TYR A 5 -30.91 4.75 3.80
CA TYR A 5 -31.18 5.69 2.71
C TYR A 5 -32.65 6.12 2.66
N SER A 6 -33.45 5.84 3.69
CA SER A 6 -34.89 6.16 3.74
C SER A 6 -35.22 7.63 3.47
N LEU A 7 -34.31 8.55 3.81
CA LEU A 7 -34.46 9.99 3.58
C LEU A 7 -33.94 10.46 2.20
N LEU A 8 -33.29 9.59 1.42
CA LEU A 8 -32.80 9.92 0.10
C LEU A 8 -33.88 9.67 -0.95
N LYS A 9 -34.45 10.76 -1.49
CA LYS A 9 -35.42 10.69 -2.59
C LYS A 9 -34.72 10.57 -3.94
N ILE A 10 -34.95 9.45 -4.63
CA ILE A 10 -34.57 9.23 -6.03
C ILE A 10 -35.84 9.05 -6.86
N ASP A 11 -35.90 9.67 -8.03
CA ASP A 11 -37.01 9.53 -8.98
C ASP A 11 -36.51 9.39 -10.43
N ARG A 12 -37.44 9.12 -11.36
CA ARG A 12 -37.16 8.97 -12.81
C ARG A 12 -37.04 10.32 -13.53
N GLY A 13 -36.96 11.43 -12.81
CA GLY A 13 -36.78 12.76 -13.36
C GLY A 13 -35.35 13.04 -13.82
N PRO A 14 -34.98 14.33 -13.98
CA PRO A 14 -33.65 14.72 -14.40
C PRO A 14 -32.55 14.18 -13.46
N TYR A 15 -31.53 13.54 -14.04
CA TYR A 15 -30.40 12.96 -13.30
C TYR A 15 -29.73 13.97 -12.37
N VAL A 16 -29.53 15.21 -12.84
CA VAL A 16 -28.88 16.27 -12.04
C VAL A 16 -29.61 16.54 -10.71
N LEU A 17 -30.93 16.40 -10.68
CA LEU A 17 -31.70 16.61 -9.45
C LEU A 17 -31.50 15.43 -8.48
N ASN A 18 -31.36 14.20 -8.98
CA ASN A 18 -30.97 13.06 -8.15
C ASN A 18 -29.56 13.25 -7.56
N ALA A 19 -28.61 13.73 -8.36
CA ALA A 19 -27.24 13.99 -7.90
C ALA A 19 -27.20 15.05 -6.78
N ILE A 20 -27.90 16.18 -6.96
CA ILE A 20 -28.01 17.21 -5.92
C ILE A 20 -28.67 16.67 -4.64
N ARG A 21 -29.71 15.84 -4.77
CA ARG A 21 -30.36 15.21 -3.61
C ARG A 21 -29.44 14.25 -2.87
N ALA A 22 -28.64 13.46 -3.59
CA ALA A 22 -27.67 12.54 -3.02
C ALA A 22 -26.56 13.29 -2.26
N GLU A 23 -26.02 14.36 -2.83
CA GLU A 23 -25.00 15.20 -2.18
C GLU A 23 -25.55 15.84 -0.89
N ASN A 24 -26.72 16.46 -0.97
CA ASN A 24 -27.38 17.04 0.20
C ASN A 24 -27.64 16.00 1.29
N PHE A 25 -28.03 14.77 0.92
CA PHE A 25 -28.21 13.68 1.88
C PHE A 25 -26.91 13.33 2.60
N GLU A 26 -25.79 13.17 1.87
CA GLU A 26 -24.50 12.82 2.47
C GLU A 26 -23.95 13.95 3.34
N VAL A 27 -24.02 15.21 2.89
CA VAL A 27 -23.64 16.39 3.70
C VAL A 27 -24.42 16.41 5.02
N ASN A 28 -25.74 16.27 4.96
CA ASN A 28 -26.58 16.22 6.16
C ASN A 28 -26.22 15.04 7.07
N ARG A 29 -25.87 13.89 6.51
CA ARG A 29 -25.41 12.71 7.27
C ARG A 29 -24.11 13.00 8.02
N GLN A 30 -23.12 13.63 7.36
CA GLN A 30 -21.84 13.98 8.00
C GLN A 30 -22.03 15.03 9.09
N LEU A 31 -22.82 16.09 8.83
CA LEU A 31 -23.12 17.12 9.83
C LEU A 31 -23.83 16.55 11.06
N LYS A 32 -24.70 15.54 10.89
CA LYS A 32 -25.37 14.84 11.99
C LYS A 32 -24.44 14.05 12.91
N LYS A 33 -23.14 13.92 12.59
CA LYS A 33 -22.14 13.30 13.47
C LYS A 33 -21.59 14.28 14.51
N ILE A 34 -21.69 15.59 14.27
CA ILE A 34 -21.19 16.62 15.20
C ILE A 34 -21.90 16.47 16.55
N GLY A 35 -21.11 16.48 17.64
CA GLY A 35 -21.62 16.33 19.01
C GLY A 35 -21.99 14.90 19.41
N LYS A 36 -21.67 13.88 18.60
CA LYS A 36 -21.89 12.46 18.92
C LYS A 36 -20.56 11.70 19.09
N PRO A 37 -20.57 10.56 19.79
CA PRO A 37 -19.41 9.66 19.83
C PRO A 37 -19.03 9.16 18.43
N VAL A 38 -17.74 8.83 18.25
CA VAL A 38 -17.23 8.24 17.01
C VAL A 38 -17.88 6.87 16.78
N ASP A 39 -18.46 6.67 15.60
CA ASP A 39 -18.97 5.36 15.17
C ASP A 39 -17.81 4.51 14.63
N ARG A 40 -17.28 3.61 15.47
CA ARG A 40 -16.17 2.72 15.09
C ARG A 40 -16.56 1.58 14.13
N THR A 41 -17.81 1.55 13.66
CA THR A 41 -18.28 0.56 12.68
C THR A 41 -18.40 1.12 11.25
N GLU A 42 -18.13 2.41 11.08
CA GLU A 42 -18.19 3.08 9.78
C GLU A 42 -16.93 2.82 8.95
N TRP A 43 -17.12 2.50 7.67
CA TRP A 43 -16.02 2.32 6.71
C TRP A 43 -15.87 3.54 5.80
N GLY A 44 -14.62 3.83 5.42
CA GLY A 44 -14.28 4.86 4.44
C GLY A 44 -14.49 4.43 2.98
N MET A 45 -14.59 3.12 2.72
CA MET A 45 -14.79 2.55 1.39
C MET A 45 -16.01 1.62 1.35
N THR A 46 -16.60 1.49 0.16
CA THR A 46 -17.70 0.55 -0.06
C THR A 46 -17.17 -0.86 -0.33
N PRO A 47 -17.93 -1.94 -0.03
CA PRO A 47 -17.49 -3.31 -0.27
C PRO A 47 -17.01 -3.64 -1.70
N PRO A 48 -17.61 -3.12 -2.80
CA PRO A 48 -17.14 -3.44 -4.16
C PRO A 48 -15.90 -2.63 -4.61
N THR A 49 -15.39 -1.71 -3.79
CA THR A 49 -14.20 -0.92 -4.12
C THR A 49 -12.97 -1.84 -4.23
N VAL A 50 -12.22 -1.74 -5.32
CA VAL A 50 -10.94 -2.46 -5.48
C VAL A 50 -9.81 -1.59 -4.95
N ASN A 51 -9.66 -1.57 -3.63
CA ASN A 51 -8.62 -0.82 -2.92
C ASN A 51 -8.48 -1.37 -1.50
N ALA A 52 -7.55 -0.85 -0.71
CA ALA A 52 -7.43 -1.05 0.74
C ALA A 52 -7.11 0.29 1.41
N TYR A 53 -7.20 0.35 2.75
CA TYR A 53 -6.75 1.53 3.49
C TYR A 53 -6.38 1.23 4.95
N TYR A 54 -5.52 2.09 5.49
CA TYR A 54 -5.30 2.30 6.92
C TYR A 54 -5.94 3.60 7.39
N ASN A 55 -6.54 3.59 8.58
CA ASN A 55 -7.06 4.80 9.22
C ASN A 55 -6.40 5.02 10.59
N PRO A 56 -5.55 6.06 10.73
CA PRO A 56 -4.79 6.29 11.95
C PRO A 56 -5.66 6.59 13.17
N ASN A 57 -6.77 7.30 13.00
CA ASN A 57 -7.65 7.67 14.13
C ASN A 57 -8.40 6.47 14.71
N MET A 58 -8.55 5.42 13.90
CA MET A 58 -9.26 4.20 14.27
C MET A 58 -8.29 3.06 14.62
N ASN A 59 -7.03 3.21 14.23
CA ASN A 59 -6.01 2.16 14.21
C ASN A 59 -6.57 0.87 13.58
N GLU A 60 -7.10 0.99 12.36
CA GLU A 60 -7.71 -0.11 11.62
C GLU A 60 -7.11 -0.21 10.20
N ILE A 61 -7.06 -1.44 9.70
CA ILE A 61 -6.79 -1.75 8.29
C ILE A 61 -8.04 -2.39 7.70
N VAL A 62 -8.43 -1.97 6.49
CA VAL A 62 -9.69 -2.41 5.86
C VAL A 62 -9.45 -2.91 4.45
N PHE A 63 -9.97 -4.10 4.17
CA PHE A 63 -9.92 -4.76 2.88
C PHE A 63 -11.35 -5.01 2.38
N PRO A 64 -11.92 -4.09 1.57
CA PRO A 64 -13.17 -4.32 0.87
C PRO A 64 -13.19 -5.64 0.10
N ALA A 65 -14.36 -6.26 -0.05
CA ALA A 65 -14.50 -7.49 -0.82
C ALA A 65 -13.99 -7.35 -2.27
N GLY A 66 -14.04 -6.14 -2.83
CA GLY A 66 -13.54 -5.83 -4.17
C GLY A 66 -12.03 -6.03 -4.36
N ILE A 67 -11.18 -5.94 -3.34
CA ILE A 67 -9.74 -6.25 -3.50
C ILE A 67 -9.43 -7.74 -3.30
N LEU A 68 -10.32 -8.49 -2.65
CA LEU A 68 -10.14 -9.92 -2.32
C LEU A 68 -10.46 -10.83 -3.52
N GLN A 69 -9.84 -10.55 -4.66
CA GLN A 69 -10.00 -11.27 -5.92
C GLN A 69 -8.67 -11.36 -6.69
N PRO A 70 -8.58 -12.18 -7.75
CA PRO A 70 -7.43 -12.18 -8.65
C PRO A 70 -7.13 -10.78 -9.22
N PRO A 71 -5.85 -10.37 -9.34
CA PRO A 71 -4.65 -11.14 -9.05
C PRO A 71 -4.16 -11.07 -7.59
N PHE A 72 -4.85 -10.36 -6.68
CA PHE A 72 -4.42 -10.20 -5.30
C PHE A 72 -4.63 -11.47 -4.46
N PHE A 73 -5.81 -12.07 -4.57
CA PHE A 73 -6.20 -13.23 -3.77
C PHE A 73 -6.90 -14.30 -4.61
N TYR A 74 -6.47 -15.55 -4.40
CA TYR A 74 -7.07 -16.75 -4.94
C TYR A 74 -7.32 -17.73 -3.78
N ALA A 75 -8.57 -18.11 -3.57
CA ALA A 75 -8.95 -18.97 -2.44
C ALA A 75 -8.25 -20.34 -2.42
N ASN A 76 -7.89 -20.87 -3.60
CA ASN A 76 -7.32 -22.22 -3.76
C ASN A 76 -5.96 -22.19 -4.49
N ALA A 77 -5.21 -21.09 -4.47
CA ALA A 77 -3.90 -21.02 -5.14
C ALA A 77 -2.73 -21.32 -4.20
N ASP A 78 -1.57 -21.49 -4.82
CA ASP A 78 -0.24 -21.50 -4.19
C ASP A 78 -0.06 -20.31 -3.23
N ASP A 79 0.43 -20.60 -2.02
CA ASP A 79 0.68 -19.60 -0.98
C ASP A 79 1.55 -18.45 -1.52
N ALA A 80 2.61 -18.75 -2.28
CA ALA A 80 3.49 -17.69 -2.76
C ALA A 80 2.78 -16.61 -3.61
N ILE A 81 1.75 -16.99 -4.38
CA ILE A 81 0.93 -16.04 -5.13
C ILE A 81 0.13 -15.12 -4.19
N ASN A 82 -0.59 -15.70 -3.23
CA ASN A 82 -1.37 -14.91 -2.27
C ASN A 82 -0.48 -14.04 -1.39
N TYR A 83 0.69 -14.55 -1.01
CA TYR A 83 1.64 -13.81 -0.17
C TYR A 83 2.27 -12.64 -0.92
N GLY A 84 2.63 -12.82 -2.20
CA GLY A 84 3.12 -11.71 -3.03
C GLY A 84 2.02 -10.74 -3.46
N GLY A 85 0.75 -11.18 -3.45
CA GLY A 85 -0.42 -10.35 -3.74
C GLY A 85 -1.02 -9.74 -2.47
N ILE A 86 -2.15 -10.29 -2.02
CA ILE A 86 -2.94 -9.70 -0.93
C ILE A 86 -2.18 -9.59 0.40
N VAL A 87 -1.26 -10.49 0.73
CA VAL A 87 -0.51 -10.37 2.00
C VAL A 87 0.52 -9.24 1.94
N ALA A 88 1.09 -8.95 0.77
CA ALA A 88 1.91 -7.75 0.57
C ALA A 88 1.07 -6.47 0.76
N VAL A 89 -0.18 -6.45 0.27
CA VAL A 89 -1.12 -5.36 0.53
C VAL A 89 -1.48 -5.28 2.03
N ILE A 90 -1.69 -6.41 2.71
CA ILE A 90 -1.92 -6.42 4.17
C ILE A 90 -0.73 -5.84 4.91
N GLY A 91 0.49 -6.25 4.56
CA GLY A 91 1.71 -5.70 5.11
C GLY A 91 1.86 -4.20 4.84
N HIS A 92 1.46 -3.74 3.66
CA HIS A 92 1.44 -2.33 3.28
C HIS A 92 0.52 -1.52 4.21
N GLU A 93 -0.74 -1.93 4.37
CA GLU A 93 -1.68 -1.25 5.28
C GLU A 93 -1.25 -1.31 6.75
N MET A 94 -0.62 -2.42 7.17
CA MET A 94 -0.05 -2.50 8.53
C MET A 94 1.10 -1.51 8.71
N THR A 95 1.91 -1.31 7.68
CA THR A 95 3.07 -0.42 7.71
C THR A 95 2.66 1.05 7.71
N HIS A 96 1.51 1.42 7.15
CA HIS A 96 0.96 2.77 7.29
C HIS A 96 0.76 3.21 8.74
N GLY A 97 0.53 2.29 9.68
CA GLY A 97 0.52 2.61 11.12
C GLY A 97 1.85 3.11 11.67
N PHE A 98 2.93 2.97 10.89
CA PHE A 98 4.29 3.30 11.26
C PHE A 98 5.03 4.10 10.17
N ASP A 99 4.36 4.62 9.16
CA ASP A 99 4.98 5.54 8.21
C ASP A 99 5.24 6.93 8.82
N ASP A 100 5.62 7.92 8.02
CA ASP A 100 5.93 9.27 8.50
C ASP A 100 4.74 9.99 9.15
N GLN A 101 3.51 9.63 8.78
CA GLN A 101 2.27 10.17 9.33
C GLN A 101 1.69 9.26 10.42
N GLY A 102 1.52 7.97 10.15
CA GLY A 102 0.92 7.01 11.06
C GLY A 102 1.67 6.86 12.36
N ARG A 103 3.01 6.94 12.35
CA ARG A 103 3.83 6.90 13.59
C ARG A 103 3.47 7.99 14.59
N GLN A 104 2.79 9.06 14.17
CA GLN A 104 2.42 10.18 15.04
C GLN A 104 1.15 9.87 15.86
N PHE A 105 0.48 8.76 15.57
CA PHE A 105 -0.73 8.31 16.24
C PHE A 105 -0.42 7.15 17.18
N ASP A 106 -0.94 7.21 18.40
CA ASP A 106 -0.79 6.12 19.38
C ASP A 106 -1.73 4.93 19.08
N ALA A 107 -1.62 3.85 19.85
CA ALA A 107 -2.36 2.61 19.62
C ALA A 107 -3.90 2.74 19.69
N VAL A 108 -4.43 3.84 20.24
CA VAL A 108 -5.87 4.10 20.29
C VAL A 108 -6.31 5.19 19.32
N GLY A 109 -5.40 5.72 18.50
CA GLY A 109 -5.65 6.64 17.41
C GLY A 109 -5.55 8.12 17.77
N ASN A 110 -4.88 8.49 18.86
CA ASN A 110 -4.65 9.89 19.20
C ASN A 110 -3.35 10.40 18.59
N LEU A 111 -3.36 11.62 18.04
CA LEU A 111 -2.14 12.32 17.64
C LEU A 111 -1.34 12.69 18.90
N ARG A 112 -0.26 11.95 19.16
CA ARG A 112 0.58 12.08 20.35
C ARG A 112 1.97 11.54 20.03
N ASP A 113 3.01 12.26 20.45
CA ASP A 113 4.36 11.70 20.39
C ASP A 113 4.53 10.60 21.45
N TRP A 114 4.74 9.37 20.97
CA TRP A 114 4.95 8.17 21.79
C TRP A 114 6.33 7.55 21.57
N TRP A 115 7.19 8.20 20.79
CA TRP A 115 8.55 7.75 20.52
C TRP A 115 9.56 8.45 21.42
N SER A 116 10.68 7.78 21.73
CA SER A 116 11.83 8.48 22.29
C SER A 116 12.45 9.40 21.23
N PRO A 117 13.09 10.53 21.62
CA PRO A 117 13.77 11.40 20.67
C PRO A 117 14.83 10.66 19.82
N GLU A 118 15.52 9.69 20.41
CA GLU A 118 16.50 8.84 19.73
C GLU A 118 15.85 7.98 18.63
N SER A 119 14.73 7.31 18.95
CA SER A 119 14.01 6.49 17.98
C SER A 119 13.47 7.35 16.84
N ALA A 120 12.93 8.54 17.15
CA ALA A 120 12.41 9.47 16.16
C ALA A 120 13.52 9.98 15.22
N ALA A 121 14.71 10.26 15.77
CA ALA A 121 15.87 10.64 14.97
C ALA A 121 16.32 9.51 14.03
N LYS A 122 16.34 8.25 14.51
CA LYS A 122 16.69 7.08 13.69
C LYS A 122 15.66 6.77 12.62
N PHE A 123 14.37 6.96 12.90
CA PHE A 123 13.34 6.87 11.87
C PHE A 123 13.55 7.93 10.79
N LYS A 124 13.78 9.19 11.18
CA LYS A 124 14.02 10.28 10.22
C LYS A 124 15.26 10.06 9.35
N GLU A 125 16.32 9.47 9.90
CA GLU A 125 17.51 9.07 9.15
C GLU A 125 17.16 8.07 8.04
N ARG A 126 16.40 7.03 8.38
CA ARG A 126 16.00 5.97 7.44
C ARG A 126 14.94 6.44 6.43
N SER A 127 13.96 7.24 6.86
CA SER A 127 12.95 7.81 5.94
C SER A 127 13.60 8.75 4.92
N LYS A 128 14.62 9.51 5.32
CA LYS A 128 15.42 10.32 4.39
C LYS A 128 16.13 9.48 3.33
N ALA A 129 16.60 8.28 3.67
CA ALA A 129 17.18 7.36 2.69
C ALA A 129 16.13 6.88 1.66
N VAL A 130 14.88 6.63 2.10
CA VAL A 130 13.75 6.35 1.17
C VAL A 130 13.54 7.53 0.22
N VAL A 131 13.43 8.74 0.76
CA VAL A 131 13.24 9.96 -0.04
C VAL A 131 14.33 10.09 -1.09
N GLN A 132 15.59 9.90 -0.70
CA GLN A 132 16.73 9.98 -1.60
C GLN A 132 16.66 8.92 -2.70
N GLN A 133 16.41 7.66 -2.34
CA GLN A 133 16.28 6.58 -3.32
C GLN A 133 15.20 6.86 -4.36
N TYR A 134 14.00 7.25 -3.93
CA TYR A 134 12.92 7.46 -4.87
C TYR A 134 13.11 8.73 -5.71
N SER A 135 13.79 9.74 -5.17
CA SER A 135 14.13 10.95 -5.94
C SER A 135 15.14 10.69 -7.08
N GLU A 136 15.83 9.54 -7.08
CA GLU A 136 16.71 9.14 -8.20
C GLU A 136 15.92 8.63 -9.42
N TYR A 137 14.67 8.20 -9.23
CA TYR A 137 13.87 7.60 -10.31
C TYR A 137 13.32 8.64 -11.27
N GLU A 138 13.59 8.46 -12.56
CA GLU A 138 13.21 9.35 -13.66
C GLU A 138 12.19 8.66 -14.60
N PRO A 139 10.88 8.69 -14.26
CA PRO A 139 9.81 8.09 -15.09
C PRO A 139 9.68 8.70 -16.49
N LEU A 140 10.02 9.99 -16.63
CA LEU A 140 9.97 10.75 -17.87
C LEU A 140 11.21 11.64 -17.97
N PRO A 141 11.71 11.94 -19.19
CA PRO A 141 12.91 12.74 -19.36
C PRO A 141 12.84 14.08 -18.59
N GLY A 142 13.80 14.27 -17.67
CA GLY A 142 13.94 15.43 -16.80
C GLY A 142 12.93 15.51 -15.64
N LEU A 143 12.07 14.52 -15.45
CA LEU A 143 11.06 14.48 -14.38
C LEU A 143 11.29 13.29 -13.46
N HIS A 144 11.60 13.61 -12.21
CA HIS A 144 11.85 12.62 -11.17
C HIS A 144 10.61 12.38 -10.30
N VAL A 145 10.55 11.22 -9.67
CA VAL A 145 9.59 10.97 -8.57
C VAL A 145 9.90 11.93 -7.43
N ASN A 146 8.86 12.57 -6.88
CA ASN A 146 9.00 13.38 -5.69
C ASN A 146 9.08 12.45 -4.45
N GLY A 147 10.30 12.17 -4.00
CA GLY A 147 10.53 11.27 -2.87
C GLY A 147 9.90 11.72 -1.55
N GLU A 148 9.77 13.04 -1.33
CA GLU A 148 9.12 13.59 -0.13
C GLU A 148 7.59 13.38 -0.18
N LEU A 149 6.98 13.63 -1.33
CA LEU A 149 5.54 13.41 -1.56
C LEU A 149 5.18 11.92 -1.40
N THR A 150 6.05 11.04 -1.89
CA THR A 150 5.77 9.60 -1.96
C THR A 150 6.25 8.80 -0.75
N GLN A 151 6.86 9.45 0.25
CA GLN A 151 7.60 8.75 1.29
C GLN A 151 6.73 7.77 2.10
N GLY A 152 5.51 8.14 2.49
CA GLY A 152 4.64 7.26 3.28
C GLY A 152 4.30 5.97 2.54
N GLU A 153 3.88 6.09 1.28
CA GLU A 153 3.59 4.96 0.40
C GLU A 153 4.81 4.10 0.12
N ASN A 154 5.97 4.71 -0.09
CA ASN A 154 7.21 3.98 -0.34
C ASN A 154 7.67 3.21 0.90
N ILE A 155 7.53 3.79 2.10
CA ILE A 155 7.78 3.11 3.38
C ILE A 155 6.84 1.91 3.51
N ALA A 156 5.55 2.11 3.19
CA ALA A 156 4.54 1.07 3.26
C ALA A 156 4.78 -0.07 2.27
N ASP A 157 5.20 0.22 1.04
CA ASP A 157 5.58 -0.80 0.05
C ASP A 157 6.79 -1.62 0.50
N ILE A 158 7.86 -0.96 0.95
CA ILE A 158 9.09 -1.61 1.43
C ILE A 158 8.78 -2.53 2.62
N GLY A 159 8.08 -2.00 3.62
CA GLY A 159 7.70 -2.78 4.80
C GLY A 159 6.73 -3.92 4.44
N GLY A 160 5.73 -3.64 3.61
CA GLY A 160 4.70 -4.58 3.24
C GLY A 160 5.21 -5.82 2.53
N VAL A 161 6.03 -5.66 1.49
CA VAL A 161 6.60 -6.80 0.77
C VAL A 161 7.56 -7.60 1.64
N LYS A 162 8.34 -6.94 2.52
CA LYS A 162 9.29 -7.61 3.41
C LYS A 162 8.58 -8.42 4.50
N LEU A 163 7.53 -7.85 5.11
CA LEU A 163 6.68 -8.55 6.07
C LEU A 163 5.98 -9.75 5.41
N ALA A 164 5.45 -9.58 4.20
CA ALA A 164 4.81 -10.66 3.47
C ALA A 164 5.79 -11.78 3.08
N TYR A 165 7.00 -11.43 2.65
CA TYR A 165 8.04 -12.43 2.37
C TYR A 165 8.43 -13.21 3.62
N ALA A 166 8.65 -12.53 4.76
CA ALA A 166 8.93 -13.18 6.03
C ALA A 166 7.77 -14.10 6.48
N ALA A 167 6.53 -13.69 6.25
CA ALA A 167 5.35 -14.49 6.55
C ALA A 167 5.25 -15.73 5.64
N LEU A 168 5.60 -15.61 4.35
CA LEU A 168 5.68 -16.74 3.43
C LEU A 168 6.73 -17.75 3.90
N GLN A 169 7.93 -17.28 4.25
CA GLN A 169 9.00 -18.17 4.74
C GLN A 169 8.59 -18.95 6.00
N LYS A 170 7.85 -18.30 6.91
CA LYS A 170 7.24 -18.99 8.06
C LYS A 170 6.19 -20.02 7.63
N ALA A 171 5.35 -19.71 6.65
CA ALA A 171 4.32 -20.62 6.15
C ALA A 171 4.90 -21.84 5.40
N LEU A 172 6.07 -21.69 4.77
CA LEU A 172 6.79 -22.76 4.08
C LEU A 172 7.69 -23.60 5.00
N ALA A 173 7.98 -23.14 6.21
CA ALA A 173 8.88 -23.83 7.13
C ALA A 173 8.40 -25.27 7.39
N GLY A 174 9.28 -26.24 7.12
CA GLY A 174 8.98 -27.67 7.29
C GLY A 174 8.09 -28.30 6.20
N LYS A 175 7.74 -27.55 5.15
CA LYS A 175 6.97 -28.06 4.00
C LYS A 175 7.89 -28.30 2.79
N PRO A 176 7.59 -29.28 1.91
CA PRO A 176 8.27 -29.43 0.63
C PRO A 176 8.12 -28.15 -0.21
N GLN A 177 9.24 -27.64 -0.73
CA GLN A 177 9.28 -26.45 -1.59
C GLN A 177 9.30 -26.86 -3.06
N GLU A 178 8.16 -27.34 -3.56
CA GLU A 178 8.06 -27.77 -4.94
C GLU A 178 8.05 -26.59 -5.93
N LYS A 179 8.64 -26.84 -7.09
CA LYS A 179 8.58 -25.90 -8.21
C LYS A 179 7.23 -26.04 -8.91
N ILE A 180 6.60 -24.91 -9.19
CA ILE A 180 5.40 -24.82 -10.04
C ILE A 180 5.85 -24.06 -11.28
N ASP A 181 5.61 -24.63 -12.46
CA ASP A 181 6.07 -24.10 -13.75
C ASP A 181 7.57 -23.77 -13.78
N GLY A 182 8.38 -24.57 -13.09
CA GLY A 182 9.84 -24.40 -13.00
C GLY A 182 10.33 -23.33 -12.02
N LEU A 183 9.43 -22.60 -11.36
CA LEU A 183 9.75 -21.50 -10.44
C LEU A 183 9.69 -21.95 -8.97
N THR A 184 10.61 -21.46 -8.13
CA THR A 184 10.54 -21.68 -6.67
C THR A 184 9.43 -20.83 -6.04
N PRO A 185 8.97 -21.16 -4.81
CA PRO A 185 8.02 -20.31 -4.09
C PRO A 185 8.48 -18.84 -3.99
N GLU A 186 9.75 -18.59 -3.72
CA GLU A 186 10.31 -17.22 -3.63
C GLU A 186 10.21 -16.48 -4.98
N GLN A 187 10.53 -17.14 -6.09
CA GLN A 187 10.40 -16.54 -7.41
C GLN A 187 8.94 -16.21 -7.73
N ARG A 188 8.00 -17.12 -7.41
CA ARG A 188 6.56 -16.89 -7.60
C ARG A 188 6.03 -15.76 -6.73
N PHE A 189 6.52 -15.63 -5.49
CA PHE A 189 6.18 -14.52 -4.61
C PHE A 189 6.54 -13.16 -5.24
N PHE A 190 7.79 -13.00 -5.67
CA PHE A 190 8.24 -11.73 -6.26
C PHE A 190 7.57 -11.43 -7.60
N LEU A 191 7.28 -12.47 -8.40
CA LEU A 191 6.51 -12.31 -9.64
C LEU A 191 5.04 -11.94 -9.37
N SER A 192 4.42 -12.49 -8.32
CA SER A 192 3.08 -12.12 -7.89
C SER A 192 3.02 -10.66 -7.42
N PHE A 193 3.99 -10.25 -6.59
CA PHE A 193 4.12 -8.85 -6.18
C PHE A 193 4.29 -7.91 -7.37
N ALA A 194 5.17 -8.23 -8.33
CA ALA A 194 5.31 -7.42 -9.54
C ALA A 194 4.02 -7.41 -10.40
N THR A 195 3.24 -8.50 -10.37
CA THR A 195 2.03 -8.64 -11.19
C THR A 195 0.89 -7.75 -10.74
N ILE A 196 0.71 -7.53 -9.43
CA ILE A 196 -0.35 -6.64 -8.93
C ILE A 196 -0.13 -5.17 -9.33
N TRP A 197 1.11 -4.81 -9.69
CA TRP A 197 1.48 -3.46 -10.16
C TRP A 197 1.50 -3.31 -11.68
N LYS A 198 1.06 -4.32 -12.45
CA LYS A 198 0.97 -4.21 -13.90
C LYS A 198 0.06 -3.05 -14.30
N SER A 199 0.66 -2.00 -14.84
CA SER A 199 -0.06 -0.84 -15.35
C SER A 199 0.63 -0.24 -16.57
N LYS A 200 -0.13 0.53 -17.34
CA LYS A 200 0.38 1.38 -18.41
C LYS A 200 -0.36 2.70 -18.32
N GLN A 201 0.41 3.79 -18.35
CA GLN A 201 -0.10 5.13 -18.17
C GLN A 201 0.29 6.01 -19.36
N ARG A 202 -0.52 7.02 -19.66
CA ARG A 202 -0.16 8.06 -20.63
C ARG A 202 0.81 9.05 -19.99
N ASP A 203 1.74 9.58 -20.76
CA ASP A 203 2.74 10.53 -20.25
C ASP A 203 2.10 11.77 -19.62
N GLU A 204 0.97 12.26 -20.15
CA GLU A 204 0.26 13.42 -19.60
C GLU A 204 -0.31 13.13 -18.20
N ASP A 205 -0.89 11.94 -18.01
CA ASP A 205 -1.40 11.51 -16.70
C ASP A 205 -0.25 11.21 -15.74
N LEU A 206 0.84 10.62 -16.22
CA LEU A 206 2.05 10.39 -15.43
C LEU A 206 2.66 11.72 -14.94
N LYS A 207 2.76 12.75 -15.80
CA LYS A 207 3.19 14.10 -15.41
C LYS A 207 2.32 14.70 -14.32
N LEU A 208 0.99 14.56 -14.42
CA LEU A 208 0.07 15.03 -13.40
C LEU A 208 0.28 14.30 -12.07
N ARG A 209 0.36 12.96 -12.11
CA ARG A 209 0.50 12.12 -10.91
C ARG A 209 1.81 12.32 -10.18
N LEU A 210 2.92 12.58 -10.88
CA LEU A 210 4.20 12.93 -10.25
C LEU A 210 4.11 14.16 -9.33
N ASN A 211 3.08 14.99 -9.49
CA ASN A 211 2.86 16.19 -8.70
C ASN A 211 1.68 16.07 -7.70
N THR A 212 0.86 15.03 -7.78
CA THR A 212 -0.44 14.97 -7.09
C THR A 212 -0.74 13.65 -6.40
N ASP A 213 -0.14 12.55 -6.86
CA ASP A 213 -0.37 11.23 -6.32
C ASP A 213 0.70 10.94 -5.24
N PRO A 214 0.32 10.62 -3.99
CA PRO A 214 1.29 10.19 -2.99
C PRO A 214 1.91 8.83 -3.33
N HIS A 215 1.35 8.08 -4.27
CA HIS A 215 1.94 6.82 -4.70
C HIS A 215 3.00 7.02 -5.77
N SER A 216 4.14 6.34 -5.62
CA SER A 216 5.11 6.21 -6.70
C SER A 216 4.48 5.56 -7.94
N PRO A 217 4.94 5.89 -9.17
CA PRO A 217 4.50 5.18 -10.36
C PRO A 217 4.68 3.67 -10.21
N ALA A 218 3.75 2.87 -10.73
CA ALA A 218 3.67 1.44 -10.42
C ALA A 218 4.97 0.65 -10.67
N ARG A 219 5.75 1.01 -11.70
CA ARG A 219 7.07 0.43 -11.93
C ARG A 219 8.01 0.61 -10.74
N TYR A 220 8.04 1.79 -10.12
CA TYR A 220 8.92 2.07 -8.98
C TYR A 220 8.38 1.53 -7.67
N ARG A 221 7.07 1.21 -7.59
CA ARG A 221 6.50 0.39 -6.50
C ARG A 221 6.94 -1.09 -6.56
N VAL A 222 7.46 -1.53 -7.71
CA VAL A 222 8.14 -2.83 -7.87
C VAL A 222 9.65 -2.67 -7.71
N ASP A 223 10.26 -1.85 -8.56
CA ASP A 223 11.70 -1.72 -8.68
C ASP A 223 12.33 -1.20 -7.38
N GLY A 224 11.68 -0.24 -6.71
CA GLY A 224 12.13 0.32 -5.44
C GLY A 224 12.29 -0.74 -4.37
N PRO A 225 11.18 -1.32 -3.85
CA PRO A 225 11.23 -2.28 -2.77
C PRO A 225 12.07 -3.52 -3.10
N LEU A 226 11.93 -4.08 -4.31
CA LEU A 226 12.66 -5.31 -4.66
C LEU A 226 14.17 -5.10 -4.78
N SER A 227 14.61 -3.89 -5.14
CA SER A 227 16.04 -3.56 -5.22
C SER A 227 16.74 -3.48 -3.85
N ASP A 228 15.96 -3.33 -2.78
CA ASP A 228 16.43 -3.29 -1.39
C ASP A 228 16.46 -4.66 -0.71
N ILE A 229 15.86 -5.71 -1.32
CA ILE A 229 15.64 -7.02 -0.71
C ILE A 229 16.69 -8.02 -1.21
N PRO A 230 17.68 -8.43 -0.38
CA PRO A 230 18.71 -9.39 -0.79
C PRO A 230 18.14 -10.73 -1.25
N GLU A 231 17.01 -11.14 -0.67
CA GLU A 231 16.33 -12.38 -1.01
C GLU A 231 15.76 -12.38 -2.43
N PHE A 232 15.40 -11.22 -2.98
CA PHE A 232 15.02 -11.08 -4.39
C PHE A 232 16.21 -11.39 -5.30
N ALA A 233 17.35 -10.74 -5.05
CA ALA A 233 18.58 -11.00 -5.81
C ALA A 233 19.00 -12.48 -5.74
N LYS A 234 18.89 -13.10 -4.55
CA LYS A 234 19.17 -14.52 -4.34
C LYS A 234 18.20 -15.42 -5.10
N ALA A 235 16.89 -15.14 -5.05
CA ALA A 235 15.86 -15.97 -5.71
C ALA A 235 16.04 -16.04 -7.22
N PHE A 236 16.54 -14.97 -7.85
CA PHE A 236 16.79 -14.89 -9.29
C PHE A 236 18.26 -15.04 -9.68
N ASN A 237 19.14 -15.33 -8.72
CA ASN A 237 20.59 -15.44 -8.94
C ASN A 237 21.17 -14.22 -9.69
N LEU A 238 20.77 -13.02 -9.27
CA LEU A 238 21.20 -11.77 -9.89
C LEU A 238 22.64 -11.42 -9.47
N PRO A 239 23.50 -10.97 -10.40
CA PRO A 239 24.81 -10.46 -10.06
C PRO A 239 24.70 -9.10 -9.36
N ASP A 240 25.69 -8.73 -8.56
CA ASP A 240 25.75 -7.41 -7.88
C ASP A 240 25.79 -6.22 -8.86
N THR A 241 26.11 -6.46 -10.13
CA THR A 241 26.09 -5.46 -11.21
C THR A 241 24.70 -5.28 -11.84
N CYS A 242 23.71 -6.08 -11.45
CA CYS A 242 22.35 -5.95 -11.96
C CYS A 242 21.73 -4.62 -11.49
N PRO A 243 21.06 -3.85 -12.37
CA PRO A 243 20.40 -2.60 -11.97
C PRO A 243 19.37 -2.74 -10.84
N MET A 244 18.83 -3.95 -10.66
CA MET A 244 17.88 -4.29 -9.61
C MET A 244 18.54 -4.72 -8.29
N VAL A 245 19.86 -4.57 -8.15
CA VAL A 245 20.59 -4.90 -6.91
C VAL A 245 21.27 -3.64 -6.39
N ARG A 246 20.72 -3.02 -5.35
CA ARG A 246 21.39 -1.89 -4.69
C ARG A 246 22.57 -2.39 -3.84
N PRO A 247 23.68 -1.65 -3.77
CA PRO A 247 24.78 -1.92 -2.85
C PRO A 247 24.30 -1.99 -1.39
N PRO A 248 24.86 -2.86 -0.54
CA PRO A 248 24.38 -3.05 0.84
C PRO A 248 24.27 -1.77 1.68
N ASP A 249 25.17 -0.80 1.47
CA ASP A 249 25.21 0.49 2.15
C ASP A 249 24.16 1.50 1.63
N LYS A 250 23.55 1.22 0.47
CA LYS A 250 22.49 2.02 -0.15
C LYS A 250 21.10 1.40 -0.06
N ARG A 251 20.99 0.19 0.50
CA ARG A 251 19.71 -0.48 0.68
C ARG A 251 18.92 0.21 1.78
N VAL A 252 17.68 0.55 1.49
CA VAL A 252 16.77 1.14 2.47
C VAL A 252 16.12 0.03 3.29
N ASN A 253 16.13 0.17 4.62
CA ASN A 253 15.52 -0.78 5.53
C ASN A 253 14.99 -0.06 6.77
N ILE A 254 13.68 -0.13 6.99
CA ILE A 254 13.00 0.57 8.09
C ILE A 254 12.34 -0.43 9.03
N TRP A 255 11.41 -1.21 8.48
CA TRP A 255 10.53 -2.17 9.15
C TRP A 255 10.91 -3.60 8.78
#